data_AF-A0A7G8HIM9-F1
#
_entry.id   AF-A0A7G8HIM9-F1
#
_cell.length_a   1.000
_cell.length_b   1.000
_cell.length_c   1.000
_cell.angle_alpha   90.00
_cell.angle_beta   90.00
_cell.angle_gamma   90.00
#
_symmetry.space_group_name_H-M   'P 1'
#
loop_
_entity.id
_entity.type
_entity.pdbx_description
1 polymer ?
#
loop_
_entity_poly.entity_id
_entity_poly.type
_entity_poly.pdbx_seq_one_letter_code
_entity_poly.pdbx_strand_id
1 'polypeptide(L)'
;MRLTPRFKSAQWISVLVVPLLLVLLGGPALAGPVDWREVPSSLEGQQWWDAGSVRRTRDGNVSVLSRYSLRTEDESPALGTLVVMEIDCDQRLYRDTQKNGLPRFKASWEAPADDDLISEVINAVCRSGLA
;
A
#
# COMPACT_ATOMS: atom_id res chain seq x y z
N MET A 1 -25.86 59.66 23.86
CA MET A 1 -25.43 58.76 22.77
C MET A 1 -24.12 58.10 23.16
N ARG A 2 -24.08 56.77 23.33
CA ARG A 2 -22.82 56.01 23.44
C ARG A 2 -22.75 55.08 22.24
N LEU A 3 -21.82 55.34 21.31
CA LEU A 3 -21.46 54.41 20.26
C LEU A 3 -20.63 53.29 20.90
N THR A 4 -21.18 52.08 20.95
CA THR A 4 -20.40 50.87 21.21
C THR A 4 -19.77 50.39 19.90
N PRO A 5 -18.45 50.23 19.82
CA PRO A 5 -17.81 49.65 18.64
C PRO A 5 -18.13 48.16 18.63
N ARG A 6 -18.81 47.71 17.57
CA ARG A 6 -19.07 46.29 17.30
C ARG A 6 -17.75 45.64 16.87
N PHE A 7 -16.90 45.31 17.85
CA PHE A 7 -15.67 44.58 17.59
C PHE A 7 -15.99 43.23 16.96
N LYS A 8 -15.33 42.94 15.83
CA LYS A 8 -15.38 41.66 15.09
C LYS A 8 -14.68 40.53 15.85
N SER A 9 -14.97 40.38 17.15
CA SER A 9 -14.30 39.43 18.05
C SER A 9 -14.54 37.97 17.69
N ALA A 10 -15.68 37.66 17.08
CA ALA A 10 -16.05 36.29 16.70
C ALA A 10 -15.12 35.67 15.63
N GLN A 11 -14.56 36.47 14.70
CA GLN A 11 -13.72 35.92 13.62
C GLN A 11 -12.36 35.41 14.09
N TRP A 12 -11.80 35.98 15.16
CA TRP A 12 -10.44 35.66 15.62
C TRP A 12 -10.43 34.37 16.45
N ILE A 13 -11.52 34.12 17.19
CA ILE A 13 -11.71 32.90 17.98
C ILE A 13 -11.79 31.69 17.04
N SER A 14 -12.51 31.80 15.92
CA SER A 14 -12.62 30.72 14.93
C SER A 14 -11.28 30.35 14.30
N VAL A 15 -10.40 31.34 14.06
CA VAL A 15 -9.09 31.12 13.43
C VAL A 15 -8.12 30.34 14.33
N LEU A 16 -8.26 30.43 15.65
CA LEU A 16 -7.40 29.70 16.60
C LEU A 16 -8.03 28.39 17.09
N VAL A 17 -9.34 28.40 17.33
CA VAL A 17 -10.05 27.23 17.90
C VAL A 17 -10.14 26.09 16.90
N VAL A 18 -10.43 26.37 15.62
CA VAL A 18 -10.58 25.31 14.60
C VAL A 18 -9.27 24.54 14.34
N PRO A 19 -8.11 25.18 14.08
CA PRO A 19 -6.87 24.43 13.90
C PRO A 19 -6.42 23.73 15.18
N LEU A 20 -6.64 24.32 16.36
CA LEU A 20 -6.35 23.65 17.63
C LEU A 20 -7.20 22.39 17.81
N LEU A 21 -8.49 22.45 17.46
CA LEU A 21 -9.39 21.29 17.51
C LEU A 21 -8.95 20.20 16.52
N LEU A 22 -8.52 20.57 15.31
CA LEU A 22 -8.02 19.62 14.31
C LEU A 22 -6.73 18.91 14.78
N VAL A 23 -5.83 19.61 15.47
CA VAL A 23 -4.62 19.02 16.05
C VAL A 23 -4.98 18.06 17.19
N LEU A 24 -5.95 18.41 18.04
CA LEU A 24 -6.41 17.57 19.15
C LEU A 24 -7.15 16.31 18.68
N LEU A 25 -7.77 16.34 17.50
CA LEU A 25 -8.44 15.20 16.89
C LEU A 25 -7.47 14.28 16.11
N GLY A 26 -6.27 14.75 15.79
CA GLY A 26 -5.25 13.97 15.09
C GLY A 26 -4.45 13.08 16.04
N GLY A 27 -4.93 11.86 16.30
CA GLY A 27 -4.15 10.85 17.03
C GLY A 27 -2.97 10.29 16.21
N PRO A 28 -1.93 9.73 16.86
CA PRO A 28 -0.83 9.09 16.15
C PRO A 28 -1.35 7.91 15.31
N ALA A 29 -1.04 7.91 14.02
CA ALA A 29 -1.25 6.76 13.16
C ALA A 29 -0.15 5.73 13.46
N LEU A 30 -0.50 4.69 14.20
CA LEU A 30 0.37 3.52 14.36
C LEU A 30 0.25 2.69 13.08
N ALA A 31 1.28 2.73 12.23
CA ALA A 31 1.43 1.71 11.20
C ALA A 31 1.66 0.38 11.91
N GLY A 32 0.79 -0.61 11.65
CA GLY A 32 0.96 -1.95 12.18
C GLY A 32 2.33 -2.54 11.78
N PRO A 33 2.87 -3.49 12.55
CA PRO A 33 4.07 -4.20 12.14
C PRO A 33 3.85 -4.89 10.79
N VAL A 34 4.85 -4.80 9.92
CA VAL A 34 4.87 -5.52 8.62
C VAL A 34 5.14 -7.01 8.88
N ASP A 35 4.33 -7.90 8.27
CA ASP A 35 4.47 -9.36 8.35
C ASP A 35 4.98 -9.89 7.00
N TRP A 36 6.27 -9.64 6.72
CA TRP A 36 6.91 -10.07 5.49
C TRP A 36 7.06 -11.60 5.45
N ARG A 37 6.46 -12.21 4.43
CA ARG A 37 6.57 -13.64 4.13
C ARG A 37 7.29 -13.83 2.82
N GLU A 38 8.30 -14.69 2.87
CA GLU A 38 9.14 -15.03 1.73
C GLU A 38 8.44 -16.06 0.84
N VAL A 39 8.56 -15.91 -0.48
CA VAL A 39 8.25 -16.98 -1.44
C VAL A 39 9.54 -17.67 -1.87
N PRO A 40 9.49 -18.90 -2.41
CA PRO A 40 10.70 -19.54 -2.95
C PRO A 40 11.47 -18.62 -3.89
N SER A 41 12.80 -18.58 -3.74
CA SER A 41 13.67 -17.85 -4.66
C SER A 41 13.64 -18.47 -6.05
N SER A 42 13.95 -17.67 -7.06
CA SER A 42 14.08 -18.13 -8.46
C SER A 42 15.42 -17.66 -9.04
N LEU A 43 15.67 -18.01 -10.31
CA LEU A 43 16.85 -17.50 -11.01
C LEU A 43 16.82 -15.97 -11.17
N GLU A 44 15.62 -15.39 -11.21
CA GLU A 44 15.37 -13.95 -11.36
C GLU A 44 15.64 -13.17 -10.07
N GLY A 45 15.55 -13.82 -8.90
CA GLY A 45 15.86 -13.20 -7.61
C GLY A 45 14.99 -13.69 -6.47
N GLN A 46 14.54 -12.76 -5.62
CA GLN A 46 13.80 -13.03 -4.40
C GLN A 46 12.60 -12.08 -4.26
N GLN A 47 11.49 -12.59 -3.76
CA GLN A 47 10.30 -11.81 -3.48
C GLN A 47 9.70 -12.12 -2.10
N TRP A 48 9.03 -11.12 -1.52
CA TRP A 48 8.29 -11.21 -0.27
C TRP A 48 6.94 -10.52 -0.42
N TRP A 49 5.94 -10.96 0.34
CA TRP A 49 4.63 -10.31 0.47
C TRP A 49 4.33 -10.00 1.93
N ASP A 50 3.68 -8.87 2.20
CA ASP A 50 3.29 -8.48 3.56
C ASP A 50 1.89 -9.01 3.87
N ALA A 51 1.81 -10.02 4.74
CA ALA A 51 0.54 -10.63 5.11
C ALA A 51 -0.40 -9.69 5.86
N GLY A 52 0.14 -8.70 6.59
CA GLY A 52 -0.64 -7.68 7.27
C GLY A 52 -1.30 -6.67 6.31
N SER A 53 -0.79 -6.57 5.08
CA SER A 53 -1.32 -5.65 4.06
C SER A 53 -2.46 -6.23 3.23
N VAL A 54 -2.70 -7.54 3.34
CA VAL A 54 -3.64 -8.22 2.45
C VAL A 54 -5.07 -7.80 2.76
N ARG A 55 -5.79 -7.35 1.73
CA ARG A 55 -7.15 -6.82 1.85
C ARG A 55 -7.95 -7.12 0.60
N ARG A 56 -9.26 -7.33 0.76
CA ARG A 56 -10.18 -7.38 -0.39
C ARG A 56 -10.45 -5.98 -0.94
N THR A 57 -10.46 -5.88 -2.25
CA THR A 57 -10.94 -4.71 -2.98
C THR A 57 -12.47 -4.76 -3.10
N ARG A 58 -13.07 -3.65 -3.54
CA ARG A 58 -14.51 -3.58 -3.80
C ARG A 58 -14.95 -4.51 -4.94
N ASP A 59 -14.06 -4.79 -5.88
CA ASP A 59 -14.34 -5.60 -7.06
C ASP A 59 -14.17 -7.10 -6.80
N GLY A 60 -13.85 -7.50 -5.56
CA GLY A 60 -13.66 -8.90 -5.16
C GLY A 60 -12.21 -9.38 -5.25
N ASN A 61 -11.32 -8.63 -5.90
CA ASN A 61 -9.89 -8.93 -6.01
C ASN A 61 -9.15 -8.76 -4.67
N VAL A 62 -7.94 -9.29 -4.57
CA VAL A 62 -7.07 -9.16 -3.40
C VAL A 62 -5.98 -8.14 -3.66
N SER A 63 -5.81 -7.16 -2.76
CA SER A 63 -4.68 -6.22 -2.78
C SER A 63 -3.65 -6.62 -1.73
N VAL A 64 -2.37 -6.59 -2.08
CA VAL A 64 -1.24 -6.96 -1.22
C VAL A 64 -0.02 -6.09 -1.52
N LEU A 65 0.72 -5.72 -0.48
CA LEU A 65 2.03 -5.11 -0.57
C LEU A 65 3.09 -6.20 -0.76
N SER A 66 3.94 -6.02 -1.75
CA SER A 66 4.99 -6.96 -2.14
C SER A 66 6.30 -6.24 -2.37
N ARG A 67 7.42 -6.93 -2.15
CA ARG A 67 8.76 -6.45 -2.40
C ARG A 67 9.53 -7.49 -3.19
N TYR A 68 10.16 -7.10 -4.29
CA TYR A 68 11.02 -7.98 -5.08
C TYR A 68 12.44 -7.40 -5.22
N SER A 69 13.44 -8.27 -5.20
CA SER A 69 14.84 -7.94 -5.47
C SER A 69 15.30 -8.83 -6.61
N LEU A 70 15.60 -8.22 -7.75
CA LEU A 70 16.17 -8.94 -8.88
C LEU A 70 17.63 -9.26 -8.60
N ARG A 71 18.09 -10.42 -9.08
CA ARG A 71 19.50 -10.78 -8.99
C ARG A 71 20.30 -9.96 -9.99
N THR A 72 21.20 -9.11 -9.48
CA THR A 72 22.18 -8.36 -10.26
C THR A 72 23.54 -9.06 -10.21
N GLU A 73 24.40 -8.85 -11.21
CA GLU A 73 25.76 -9.43 -11.21
C GLU A 73 26.63 -8.88 -10.07
N ASP A 74 26.33 -7.67 -9.60
CA ASP A 74 26.90 -7.11 -8.39
C ASP A 74 26.11 -7.61 -7.17
N GLU A 75 26.76 -8.31 -6.23
CA GLU A 75 26.20 -8.83 -4.98
C GLU A 75 25.67 -7.74 -4.02
N SER A 76 25.71 -6.46 -4.41
CA SER A 76 25.13 -5.38 -3.62
C SER A 76 23.61 -5.53 -3.62
N PRO A 77 22.96 -5.62 -2.44
CA PRO A 77 21.52 -5.73 -2.41
C PRO A 77 20.92 -4.44 -2.97
N ALA A 78 20.41 -4.52 -4.20
CA ALA A 78 19.56 -3.48 -4.74
C ALA A 78 18.45 -3.22 -3.71
N LEU A 79 18.14 -1.95 -3.43
CA LEU A 79 16.98 -1.59 -2.63
C LEU A 79 15.75 -2.17 -3.35
N GLY A 80 15.31 -3.36 -2.91
CA GLY A 80 14.26 -4.11 -3.60
C GLY A 80 13.05 -3.23 -3.92
N THR A 81 12.46 -3.44 -5.09
CA THR A 81 11.30 -2.68 -5.54
C THR A 81 10.08 -3.06 -4.72
N LEU A 82 9.38 -2.05 -4.21
CA LEU A 82 8.13 -2.19 -3.48
C LEU A 82 6.96 -1.98 -4.44
N VAL A 83 5.98 -2.86 -4.43
CA VAL A 83 4.77 -2.78 -5.28
C VAL A 83 3.52 -3.06 -4.46
N VAL A 84 2.41 -2.40 -4.81
CA VAL A 84 1.08 -2.81 -4.37
C VAL A 84 0.44 -3.58 -5.53
N MET A 85 0.35 -4.88 -5.36
CA MET A 85 -0.28 -5.78 -6.30
C MET A 85 -1.79 -5.82 -6.03
N GLU A 86 -2.56 -5.94 -7.10
CA GLU A 86 -3.93 -6.39 -7.08
C GLU A 86 -4.00 -7.72 -7.84
N ILE A 87 -4.67 -8.71 -7.27
CA ILE A 87 -4.67 -10.10 -7.71
C ILE A 87 -6.11 -10.58 -7.86
N ASP A 88 -6.45 -11.07 -9.05
CA ASP A 88 -7.64 -11.86 -9.30
C ASP A 88 -7.28 -13.33 -9.02
N CYS A 89 -7.78 -13.87 -7.91
CA CYS A 89 -7.49 -15.24 -7.49
C CYS A 89 -8.22 -16.30 -8.34
N ASP A 90 -9.32 -15.94 -9.00
CA ASP A 90 -10.10 -16.86 -9.83
C ASP A 90 -9.43 -17.05 -11.19
N GLN A 91 -8.97 -15.95 -11.79
CA GLN A 91 -8.31 -15.95 -13.10
C GLN A 91 -6.78 -16.06 -13.01
N ARG A 92 -6.21 -15.94 -11.82
CA ARG A 92 -4.76 -15.90 -11.56
C ARG A 92 -4.06 -14.77 -12.33
N LEU A 93 -4.72 -13.63 -12.41
CA LEU A 93 -4.18 -12.41 -13.01
C LEU A 93 -3.72 -11.45 -11.93
N TYR A 94 -2.76 -10.60 -12.26
CA TYR A 94 -2.30 -9.55 -11.37
C TYR A 94 -2.09 -8.23 -12.11
N ARG A 95 -2.00 -7.16 -11.33
CA ARG A 95 -1.53 -5.86 -11.80
C ARG A 95 -0.85 -5.09 -10.67
N ASP A 96 0.20 -4.36 -10.98
CA ASP A 96 0.83 -3.45 -10.03
C ASP A 96 0.13 -2.10 -10.06
N THR A 97 -0.63 -1.80 -9.00
CA THR A 97 -1.36 -0.52 -8.85
C THR A 97 -0.48 0.59 -8.29
N GLN A 98 0.66 0.24 -7.69
CA GLN A 98 1.66 1.19 -7.20
C GLN A 98 3.06 0.57 -7.31
N LYS A 99 4.06 1.39 -7.61
CA LYS A 99 5.49 1.00 -7.61
C LYS A 99 6.31 2.07 -6.89
N ASN A 100 7.04 1.68 -5.85
CA ASN A 100 7.84 2.55 -4.99
C ASN A 100 7.08 3.82 -4.53
N GLY A 101 5.82 3.64 -4.09
CA GLY A 101 4.96 4.74 -3.65
C GLY A 101 4.28 5.52 -4.79
N LEU A 102 4.68 5.34 -6.05
CA LEU A 102 4.08 6.02 -7.20
C LEU A 102 2.87 5.24 -7.74
N PRO A 103 1.66 5.84 -7.75
CA PRO A 103 0.48 5.19 -8.31
C PRO A 103 0.64 4.88 -9.81
N ARG A 104 0.22 3.69 -10.22
CA ARG A 104 0.13 3.26 -11.62
C ARG A 104 -1.33 3.20 -12.04
N PHE A 105 -1.89 4.36 -12.36
CA PHE A 105 -3.27 4.45 -12.84
C PHE A 105 -3.43 3.62 -14.12
N LYS A 106 -4.53 2.86 -14.22
CA LYS A 106 -4.84 2.01 -15.38
C LYS A 106 -3.79 0.93 -15.67
N ALA A 107 -3.14 0.38 -14.64
CA ALA A 107 -2.34 -0.82 -14.79
C ALA A 107 -3.18 -1.95 -15.43
N SER A 108 -2.62 -2.58 -16.45
CA SER A 108 -3.24 -3.71 -17.15
C SER A 108 -3.18 -4.97 -16.29
N TRP A 109 -4.17 -5.84 -16.45
CA TRP A 109 -4.11 -7.20 -15.92
C TRP A 109 -3.17 -8.04 -16.77
N GLU A 110 -2.30 -8.77 -16.10
CA GLU A 110 -1.25 -9.60 -16.69
C GLU A 110 -1.30 -10.99 -16.06
N ALA A 111 -1.02 -12.03 -16.85
CA ALA A 111 -0.75 -13.37 -16.31
C ALA A 111 0.73 -13.43 -15.91
N PRO A 112 1.09 -14.20 -14.86
CA PRO A 112 2.50 -14.32 -14.44
C PRO A 112 3.41 -14.94 -15.50
N ALA A 113 2.85 -15.60 -16.53
CA ALA A 113 3.61 -16.34 -17.54
C ALA A 113 4.62 -17.30 -16.88
N ASP A 114 5.90 -17.18 -17.21
CA ASP A 114 7.00 -17.97 -16.63
C ASP A 114 7.70 -17.27 -15.45
N ASP A 115 7.08 -16.23 -14.86
CA ASP A 115 7.59 -15.57 -13.65
C ASP A 115 7.20 -16.39 -12.40
N ASP A 116 8.15 -17.19 -11.93
CA ASP A 116 7.99 -18.02 -10.73
C ASP A 116 7.75 -17.19 -9.46
N LEU A 117 8.37 -16.01 -9.34
CA LEU A 117 8.25 -15.19 -8.13
C LEU A 117 6.83 -14.64 -7.98
N ILE A 118 6.29 -14.09 -9.08
CA ILE A 118 4.91 -13.60 -9.10
C ILE A 118 3.92 -14.76 -8.95
N SER A 119 4.17 -15.89 -9.63
CA SER A 119 3.33 -17.09 -9.52
C SER A 119 3.21 -17.58 -8.07
N GLU A 120 4.32 -17.60 -7.33
CA GLU A 120 4.34 -18.02 -5.94
C GLU A 120 3.69 -17.00 -5.00
N VAL A 121 3.82 -15.70 -5.27
CA VAL A 121 3.08 -14.68 -4.51
C VAL A 121 1.57 -14.83 -4.72
N ILE A 122 1.10 -14.99 -5.96
CA ILE A 122 -0.32 -15.22 -6.26
C ILE A 122 -0.81 -16.46 -5.50
N ASN A 123 -0.07 -17.57 -5.60
CA ASN A 123 -0.39 -18.82 -4.91
C ASN A 123 -0.47 -18.65 -3.39
N ALA A 124 0.52 -17.99 -2.77
CA ALA A 124 0.58 -17.81 -1.33
C ALA A 124 -0.55 -16.90 -0.82
N VAL A 125 -0.77 -15.76 -1.49
CA VAL A 125 -1.77 -14.77 -1.11
C VAL A 125 -3.17 -15.32 -1.26
N CYS A 126 -3.50 -15.97 -2.38
CA CYS A 126 -4.83 -16.54 -2.60
C CYS A 126 -5.14 -17.71 -1.65
N ARG A 127 -4.13 -18.42 -1.15
CA ARG A 127 -4.29 -19.48 -0.12
C ARG A 127 -4.32 -18.97 1.31
N SER A 128 -3.98 -17.71 1.57
CA SER A 128 -3.83 -17.16 2.92
C SER A 128 -5.14 -17.07 3.73
N GLY A 129 -6.29 -17.40 3.13
CA GLY A 129 -7.55 -17.51 3.85
C GLY A 129 -8.31 -16.19 4.02
N LEU A 130 -7.98 -15.17 3.24
CA LEU A 130 -8.84 -14.00 3.02
C LEU A 130 -9.91 -14.27 1.95
N ALA A 131 -10.08 -15.55 1.56
CA ALA A 131 -11.13 -16.11 0.70
C ALA A 131 -12.53 -16.05 1.35
#